data_AF-A0A062BW55-F1
#
_entry.id   AF-A0A062BW55-F1
#
_cell.length_a   1.000
_cell.length_b   1.000
_cell.length_c   1.000
_cell.angle_alpha   90.00
_cell.angle_beta   90.00
_cell.angle_gamma   90.00
#
_symmetry.space_group_name_H-M   'P 1'
#
loop_
_entity.id
_entity.type
_entity.pdbx_description
1 polymer ?
#
loop_
_entity_poly.entity_id
_entity_poly.type
_entity_poly.pdbx_seq_one_letter_code
_entity_poly.pdbx_strand_id
1 'polypeptide(L)'
;MAVKHFIVFEMSKVDKKGKAAQQSLDLLDPAVQQEQAGDLDFVLKIHDGHLYDLEISSVANLLSALGQIVGVKQASFNTIKEGSTTIAVTVPSDCKSLAMSNVMKDTAAKHRQIARIQKELGKYGFHHAEISYGTLKEDELYEPKEILCVVPELETEATFTQEESLDGRLTRLQKGRDKSDHITIILNNGVEVAAQCSKKLLQELHPYFNTDKSLRFEGVATYLSKSNSYQLTLKKYIINKFHVIEEVSLEEWIDDFRAKGASNWSTHDDPIAEWLKERQD
;
A
#
# COMPACT_ATOMS: atom_id res chain seq x y z
N MET A 1 -73.19 -10.00 -0.97
CA MET A 1 -73.79 -8.68 -0.66
C MET A 1 -74.09 -8.65 0.82
N ALA A 2 -73.68 -7.57 1.51
CA ALA A 2 -73.97 -7.22 2.90
C ALA A 2 -73.33 -8.05 4.03
N VAL A 3 -72.31 -7.44 4.65
CA VAL A 3 -71.87 -7.67 6.03
C VAL A 3 -72.94 -7.09 6.97
N LYS A 4 -73.27 -7.81 8.05
CA LYS A 4 -73.83 -7.23 9.28
C LYS A 4 -73.20 -7.91 10.49
N HIS A 5 -72.22 -7.22 11.07
CA HIS A 5 -71.92 -7.31 12.50
C HIS A 5 -73.08 -6.65 13.27
N PHE A 6 -73.50 -7.22 14.39
CA PHE A 6 -73.72 -6.49 15.64
C PHE A 6 -73.94 -7.50 16.79
N ILE A 7 -72.99 -7.50 17.71
CA ILE A 7 -73.08 -8.01 19.08
C ILE A 7 -73.42 -6.79 19.95
N VAL A 8 -74.42 -6.87 20.85
CA VAL A 8 -74.47 -6.23 22.18
C VAL A 8 -75.53 -7.01 23.00
N PHE A 9 -75.18 -7.82 24.01
CA PHE A 9 -74.77 -7.53 25.40
C PHE A 9 -75.90 -7.06 26.34
N GLU A 10 -76.13 -7.82 27.42
CA GLU A 10 -76.31 -7.34 28.79
C GLU A 10 -76.14 -8.55 29.74
N MET A 11 -75.02 -8.71 30.46
CA MET A 11 -74.52 -8.00 31.65
C MET A 11 -75.34 -8.22 32.93
N SER A 12 -74.74 -8.92 33.88
CA SER A 12 -74.84 -8.62 35.31
C SER A 12 -73.45 -8.29 35.87
N LYS A 13 -73.41 -7.18 36.62
CA LYS A 13 -72.28 -6.39 37.15
C LYS A 13 -71.56 -7.12 38.31
N VAL A 14 -70.23 -7.17 38.40
CA VAL A 14 -69.20 -6.14 38.78
C VAL A 14 -69.15 -5.81 40.28
N ASP A 15 -68.02 -6.18 40.91
CA ASP A 15 -67.12 -5.35 41.74
C ASP A 15 -65.97 -6.26 42.24
N LYS A 16 -64.67 -5.93 42.34
CA LYS A 16 -63.81 -4.77 42.02
C LYS A 16 -62.35 -5.23 42.22
N LYS A 17 -61.47 -4.88 41.26
CA LYS A 17 -60.02 -4.54 41.35
C LYS A 17 -59.08 -5.46 42.19
N GLY A 18 -57.99 -6.04 41.68
CA GLY A 18 -57.35 -5.94 40.37
C GLY A 18 -55.96 -6.61 40.34
N LYS A 19 -55.51 -6.87 39.10
CA LYS A 19 -54.18 -7.25 38.59
C LYS A 19 -53.70 -8.69 38.79
N ALA A 20 -53.86 -9.42 37.69
CA ALA A 20 -53.20 -10.67 37.34
C ALA A 20 -51.71 -10.46 37.00
N ALA A 21 -50.88 -11.45 37.34
CA ALA A 21 -49.98 -12.14 36.41
C ALA A 21 -49.39 -13.37 37.11
N GLN A 22 -49.62 -14.54 36.52
CA GLN A 22 -49.10 -15.83 36.94
C GLN A 22 -47.57 -15.90 36.78
N GLN A 23 -46.93 -16.41 37.83
CA GLN A 23 -45.86 -17.41 37.84
C GLN A 23 -45.11 -17.68 36.53
N SER A 24 -43.79 -17.47 36.56
CA SER A 24 -42.85 -18.61 36.53
C SER A 24 -41.49 -18.18 37.04
N LEU A 25 -41.06 -18.87 38.10
CA LEU A 25 -39.66 -19.01 38.47
C LEU A 25 -39.10 -20.04 37.48
N ASP A 26 -38.09 -19.69 36.68
CA ASP A 26 -37.17 -20.69 36.16
C ASP A 26 -35.75 -20.12 36.16
N LEU A 27 -35.01 -20.67 37.11
CA LEU A 27 -33.58 -20.81 37.26
C LEU A 27 -32.75 -20.46 36.02
N LEU A 28 -31.91 -19.43 36.16
CA LEU A 28 -30.71 -19.21 35.36
C LEU A 28 -29.77 -20.40 35.57
N ASP A 29 -29.77 -21.32 34.61
CA ASP A 29 -28.73 -22.35 34.46
C ASP A 29 -27.55 -21.74 33.68
N PRO A 30 -26.35 -21.57 34.26
CA PRO A 30 -25.20 -21.00 33.56
C PRO A 30 -24.60 -21.95 32.50
N ALA A 31 -25.23 -23.09 32.23
CA ALA A 31 -24.80 -24.05 31.21
C ALA A 31 -25.28 -23.74 29.77
N VAL A 32 -26.11 -22.71 29.54
CA VAL A 32 -26.63 -22.36 28.19
C VAL A 32 -25.85 -21.20 27.54
N GLN A 33 -24.52 -21.30 27.57
CA GLN A 33 -23.62 -20.58 26.65
C GLN A 33 -22.76 -21.54 25.83
N GLN A 34 -23.31 -22.71 25.48
CA GLN A 34 -22.81 -23.40 24.29
C GLN A 34 -23.35 -22.63 23.09
N GLU A 35 -22.53 -21.71 22.57
CA GLU A 35 -22.59 -21.33 21.15
C GLU A 35 -22.81 -22.63 20.37
N GLN A 36 -23.94 -22.77 19.68
CA GLN A 36 -24.12 -23.86 18.74
C GLN A 36 -22.94 -23.80 17.77
N ALA A 37 -22.05 -24.78 17.87
CA ALA A 37 -20.82 -24.89 17.10
C ALA A 37 -21.15 -25.30 15.66
N GLY A 38 -21.83 -24.39 14.95
CA GLY A 38 -22.01 -24.47 13.51
C GLY A 38 -20.68 -24.28 12.80
N ASP A 39 -20.65 -24.73 11.55
CA ASP A 39 -19.49 -24.53 10.68
C ASP A 39 -19.17 -23.03 10.54
N LEU A 40 -17.90 -22.75 10.22
CA LEU A 40 -17.40 -21.38 10.09
C LEU A 40 -16.94 -21.10 8.67
N ASP A 41 -17.30 -19.93 8.18
CA ASP A 41 -16.89 -19.47 6.87
C ASP A 41 -15.63 -18.62 6.99
N PHE A 42 -14.59 -19.04 6.27
CA PHE A 42 -13.43 -18.22 5.96
C PHE A 42 -13.68 -17.49 4.66
N VAL A 43 -13.58 -16.17 4.71
CA VAL A 43 -14.10 -15.29 3.67
C VAL A 43 -12.99 -14.40 3.15
N LEU A 44 -12.76 -14.45 1.83
CA LEU A 44 -12.04 -13.42 1.10
C LEU A 44 -13.06 -12.39 0.61
N LYS A 45 -13.04 -11.20 1.20
CA LYS A 45 -13.88 -10.07 0.80
C LYS A 45 -13.03 -9.09 0.01
N ILE A 46 -13.46 -8.79 -1.21
CA ILE A 46 -12.86 -7.78 -2.09
C ILE A 46 -13.80 -6.57 -2.05
N HIS A 47 -13.28 -5.44 -1.59
CA HIS A 47 -14.06 -4.21 -1.40
C HIS A 47 -14.14 -3.39 -2.68
N ASP A 48 -13.22 -3.61 -3.62
CA ASP A 48 -13.19 -2.95 -4.92
C ASP A 48 -13.91 -3.78 -5.99
N GLY A 49 -14.84 -3.16 -6.70
CA GLY A 49 -15.48 -3.74 -7.88
C GLY A 49 -16.49 -4.86 -7.59
N HIS A 50 -16.98 -5.46 -8.68
CA HIS A 50 -18.06 -6.45 -8.64
C HIS A 50 -17.59 -7.83 -9.10
N LEU A 51 -18.30 -8.86 -8.66
CA LEU A 51 -17.95 -10.25 -9.00
C LEU A 51 -17.95 -10.50 -10.51
N TYR A 52 -18.88 -9.89 -11.25
CA TYR A 52 -18.99 -10.05 -12.70
C TYR A 52 -17.85 -9.38 -13.48
N ASP A 53 -17.05 -8.52 -12.83
CA ASP A 53 -15.85 -7.96 -13.42
C ASP A 53 -14.71 -8.99 -13.47
N LEU A 54 -14.80 -10.05 -12.65
CA LEU A 54 -13.82 -11.13 -12.60
C LEU A 54 -14.15 -12.22 -13.62
N GLU A 55 -13.12 -12.69 -14.33
CA GLU A 55 -13.24 -13.90 -15.13
C GLU A 55 -13.44 -15.13 -14.22
N ILE A 56 -14.19 -16.12 -14.71
CA ILE A 56 -14.40 -17.40 -14.00
C ILE A 56 -13.07 -18.06 -13.60
N SER A 57 -12.06 -17.94 -14.47
CA SER A 57 -10.70 -18.43 -14.22
C SER A 57 -10.06 -17.77 -12.98
N SER A 58 -10.21 -16.45 -12.85
CA SER A 58 -9.72 -15.67 -11.72
C SER A 58 -10.48 -16.00 -10.44
N VAL A 59 -11.81 -16.16 -10.51
CA VAL A 59 -12.63 -16.59 -9.36
C VAL A 59 -12.19 -17.97 -8.87
N ALA A 60 -11.97 -18.93 -9.77
CA ALA A 60 -11.47 -20.26 -9.42
C ALA A 60 -10.07 -20.22 -8.80
N ASN A 61 -9.18 -19.34 -9.29
CA ASN A 61 -7.84 -19.15 -8.71
C ASN A 61 -7.91 -18.56 -7.30
N LEU A 62 -8.80 -17.59 -7.06
CA LEU A 62 -9.00 -16.97 -5.75
C LEU A 62 -9.59 -17.98 -4.75
N LEU A 63 -10.62 -18.74 -5.16
CA LEU A 63 -11.17 -19.87 -4.38
C LEU A 63 -10.10 -20.89 -4.02
N SER A 64 -9.29 -21.31 -5.01
CA SER A 64 -8.22 -22.28 -4.80
C SER A 64 -7.15 -21.75 -3.84
N ALA A 65 -6.74 -20.49 -3.99
CA ALA A 65 -5.76 -19.87 -3.10
C ALA A 65 -6.29 -19.77 -1.66
N LEU A 66 -7.55 -19.34 -1.48
CA LEU A 66 -8.20 -19.27 -0.17
C LEU A 66 -8.30 -20.65 0.48
N GLY A 67 -8.74 -21.67 -0.27
CA GLY A 67 -8.81 -23.05 0.23
C GLY A 67 -7.43 -23.60 0.64
N GLN A 68 -6.37 -23.23 -0.08
CA GLN A 68 -4.99 -23.61 0.27
C GLN A 68 -4.47 -22.89 1.53
N ILE A 69 -4.86 -21.63 1.75
CA ILE A 69 -4.54 -20.88 2.98
C ILE A 69 -5.25 -21.50 4.19
N VAL A 70 -6.53 -21.84 4.03
CA VAL A 70 -7.31 -22.51 5.08
C VAL A 70 -6.71 -23.89 5.40
N GLY A 71 -6.32 -24.65 4.37
CA GLY A 71 -5.50 -25.86 4.53
C GLY A 71 -6.20 -27.02 5.23
N VAL A 72 -7.53 -27.02 5.30
CA VAL A 72 -8.35 -28.09 5.89
C VAL A 72 -8.99 -28.92 4.78
N LYS A 73 -8.83 -30.25 4.82
CA LYS A 73 -9.32 -31.16 3.76
C LYS A 73 -10.84 -31.30 3.74
N GLN A 74 -11.47 -31.16 4.90
CA GLN A 74 -12.91 -31.27 5.13
C GLN A 74 -13.65 -29.97 4.79
N ALA A 75 -12.93 -28.93 4.38
CA ALA A 75 -13.54 -27.66 4.02
C ALA A 75 -14.29 -27.77 2.69
N SER A 76 -15.43 -27.09 2.59
CA SER A 76 -16.26 -27.02 1.38
C SER A 76 -16.34 -25.59 0.87
N PHE A 77 -16.54 -25.43 -0.43
CA PHE A 77 -16.86 -24.12 -1.00
C PHE A 77 -18.32 -23.78 -0.67
N ASN A 78 -18.55 -22.54 -0.23
CA ASN A 78 -19.88 -22.07 0.14
C ASN A 78 -20.47 -21.20 -0.97
N THR A 79 -20.43 -19.88 -0.81
CA THR A 79 -21.17 -18.94 -1.65
C THR A 79 -20.25 -17.87 -2.21
N ILE A 80 -20.64 -17.34 -3.36
CA ILE A 80 -20.06 -16.14 -3.97
C ILE A 80 -21.14 -15.06 -4.01
N LYS A 81 -20.91 -13.91 -3.37
CA LYS A 81 -21.91 -12.81 -3.28
C LYS A 81 -21.41 -11.51 -3.92
N GLU A 82 -22.36 -10.71 -4.41
CA GLU A 82 -22.12 -9.49 -5.19
C GLU A 82 -22.07 -8.20 -4.36
N GLY A 83 -22.84 -8.10 -3.26
CA GLY A 83 -22.93 -6.86 -2.44
C GLY A 83 -21.60 -6.38 -1.83
N SER A 84 -20.64 -7.29 -1.78
CA SER A 84 -19.20 -7.07 -1.71
C SER A 84 -18.63 -8.34 -2.35
N THR A 85 -17.70 -8.25 -3.29
CA THR A 85 -17.24 -9.43 -4.03
C THR A 85 -16.61 -10.43 -3.06
N THR A 86 -17.39 -11.43 -2.66
CA THR A 86 -17.10 -12.28 -1.49
C THR A 86 -16.95 -13.71 -1.95
N ILE A 87 -15.88 -14.36 -1.51
CA ILE A 87 -15.59 -15.76 -1.80
C ILE A 87 -15.38 -16.47 -0.46
N ALA A 88 -16.12 -17.56 -0.21
CA ALA A 88 -16.13 -18.24 1.08
C ALA A 88 -15.80 -19.74 1.02
N VAL A 89 -15.10 -20.21 2.03
CA VAL A 89 -14.79 -21.62 2.32
C VAL A 89 -15.34 -21.95 3.71
N THR A 90 -16.28 -22.89 3.79
CA THR A 90 -16.83 -23.39 5.05
C THR A 90 -15.92 -24.46 5.64
N VAL A 91 -15.63 -24.34 6.93
CA VAL A 91 -14.80 -25.26 7.69
C VAL A 91 -15.63 -25.85 8.83
N PRO A 92 -15.63 -27.20 8.99
CA PRO A 92 -16.25 -27.84 10.14
C PRO A 92 -15.76 -27.29 11.47
N SER A 93 -16.65 -27.17 12.45
CA SER A 93 -16.36 -26.51 13.72
C SER A 93 -15.21 -27.16 14.51
N ASP A 94 -15.00 -28.46 14.38
CA ASP A 94 -13.90 -29.22 14.97
C ASP A 94 -12.52 -28.86 14.39
N CYS A 95 -12.47 -28.32 13.18
CA CYS A 95 -11.25 -27.93 12.46
C CYS A 95 -10.92 -26.43 12.58
N LYS A 96 -11.72 -25.65 13.32
CA LYS A 96 -11.60 -24.19 13.43
C LYS A 96 -10.19 -23.73 13.84
N SER A 97 -9.66 -24.28 14.92
CA SER A 97 -8.37 -23.85 15.49
C SER A 97 -7.22 -24.08 14.52
N LEU A 98 -7.28 -25.20 13.78
CA LEU A 98 -6.32 -25.53 12.72
C LEU A 98 -6.42 -24.54 11.57
N ALA A 99 -7.63 -24.26 11.08
CA ALA A 99 -7.84 -23.30 9.99
C ALA A 99 -7.35 -21.89 10.36
N MET A 100 -7.68 -21.39 11.56
CA MET A 100 -7.20 -20.09 12.04
C MET A 100 -5.67 -20.06 12.12
N SER A 101 -5.05 -21.11 12.69
CA SER A 101 -3.59 -21.21 12.74
C SER A 101 -2.96 -21.21 11.35
N ASN A 102 -3.56 -21.90 10.37
CA ASN A 102 -3.03 -21.95 9.01
C ASN A 102 -3.11 -20.59 8.33
N VAL A 103 -4.26 -19.91 8.43
CA VAL A 103 -4.43 -18.55 7.89
C VAL A 103 -3.39 -17.62 8.50
N MET A 104 -3.25 -17.59 9.82
CA MET A 104 -2.29 -16.71 10.50
C MET A 104 -0.83 -16.99 10.11
N LYS A 105 -0.46 -18.25 9.87
CA LYS A 105 0.89 -18.62 9.42
C LYS A 105 1.15 -18.17 7.98
N ASP A 106 0.22 -18.44 7.07
CA ASP A 106 0.37 -18.09 5.66
C ASP A 106 0.35 -16.58 5.43
N THR A 107 -0.42 -15.83 6.26
CA THR A 107 -0.50 -14.37 6.19
C THR A 107 0.74 -13.71 6.78
N ALA A 108 1.23 -14.15 7.94
CA ALA A 108 2.45 -13.63 8.56
C ALA A 108 3.69 -13.87 7.69
N ALA A 109 3.76 -14.99 6.98
CA ALA A 109 4.91 -15.35 6.15
C ALA A 109 4.89 -14.74 4.73
N LYS A 110 3.88 -13.92 4.37
CA LYS A 110 3.65 -13.45 2.99
C LYS A 110 3.75 -14.61 1.98
N HIS A 111 3.05 -15.70 2.29
CA HIS A 111 3.21 -16.97 1.62
C HIS A 111 2.73 -16.95 0.16
N ARG A 112 3.11 -17.97 -0.62
CA ARG A 112 2.84 -18.09 -2.06
C ARG A 112 1.37 -17.87 -2.43
N GLN A 113 0.43 -18.24 -1.56
CA GLN A 113 -1.00 -18.11 -1.84
C GLN A 113 -1.50 -16.67 -1.71
N ILE A 114 -1.01 -15.90 -0.73
CA ILE A 114 -1.29 -14.47 -0.64
C ILE A 114 -0.79 -13.76 -1.91
N ALA A 115 0.43 -14.09 -2.36
CA ALA A 115 0.96 -13.56 -3.63
C ALA A 115 0.12 -13.93 -4.86
N ARG A 116 -0.52 -15.10 -4.87
CA ARG A 116 -1.46 -15.47 -5.93
C ARG A 116 -2.73 -14.65 -5.87
N ILE A 117 -3.32 -14.45 -4.69
CA ILE A 117 -4.47 -13.57 -4.50
C ILE A 117 -4.14 -12.16 -5.00
N GLN A 118 -3.02 -11.57 -4.53
CA GLN A 118 -2.55 -10.26 -4.96
C GLN A 118 -2.43 -10.14 -6.49
N LYS A 119 -1.83 -11.14 -7.13
CA LYS A 119 -1.65 -11.16 -8.59
C LYS A 119 -2.98 -11.23 -9.34
N GLU A 120 -3.93 -12.04 -8.87
CA GLU A 120 -5.24 -12.15 -9.51
C GLU A 120 -6.04 -10.85 -9.37
N LEU A 121 -6.07 -10.24 -8.18
CA LEU A 121 -6.73 -8.95 -7.94
C LEU A 121 -6.09 -7.82 -8.76
N GLY A 122 -4.76 -7.81 -8.88
CA GLY A 122 -4.02 -6.81 -9.64
C GLY A 122 -4.33 -6.78 -11.14
N LYS A 123 -4.86 -7.87 -11.73
CA LYS A 123 -5.30 -7.87 -13.15
C LYS A 123 -6.46 -6.91 -13.40
N TYR A 124 -7.27 -6.66 -12.38
CA TYR A 124 -8.50 -5.88 -12.45
C TYR A 124 -8.35 -4.51 -11.75
N GLY A 125 -7.17 -4.21 -11.19
CA GLY A 125 -6.95 -2.99 -10.42
C GLY A 125 -7.65 -3.00 -9.05
N PHE A 126 -7.91 -4.19 -8.48
CA PHE A 126 -8.46 -4.31 -7.14
C PHE A 126 -7.32 -4.36 -6.12
N HIS A 127 -7.40 -3.52 -5.10
CA HIS A 127 -6.32 -3.28 -4.14
C HIS A 127 -6.75 -3.56 -2.70
N HIS A 128 -8.04 -3.45 -2.40
CA HIS A 128 -8.62 -3.64 -1.08
C HIS A 128 -9.29 -5.01 -0.97
N ALA A 129 -8.58 -5.95 -0.35
CA ALA A 129 -9.14 -7.25 0.01
C ALA A 129 -8.73 -7.69 1.42
N GLU A 130 -9.60 -8.43 2.08
CA GLU A 130 -9.39 -8.95 3.43
C GLU A 130 -9.78 -10.42 3.52
N ILE A 131 -9.06 -11.16 4.37
CA ILE A 131 -9.41 -12.51 4.79
C ILE A 131 -9.92 -12.41 6.22
N SER A 132 -11.14 -12.87 6.44
CA SER A 132 -11.82 -12.88 7.73
C SER A 132 -12.51 -14.21 7.98
N TYR A 133 -13.05 -14.41 9.18
CA TYR A 133 -13.95 -15.53 9.45
C TYR A 133 -15.24 -15.07 10.11
N GLY A 134 -16.31 -15.83 9.89
CA GLY A 134 -17.63 -15.54 10.45
C GLY A 134 -18.65 -16.58 10.01
N THR A 135 -19.92 -16.20 10.00
CA THR A 135 -21.01 -17.03 9.47
C THR A 135 -21.66 -16.28 8.32
N LEU A 136 -21.59 -16.85 7.13
CA LEU A 136 -22.19 -16.30 5.92
C LEU A 136 -23.60 -16.86 5.76
N LYS A 137 -24.60 -16.02 6.00
CA LYS A 137 -26.01 -16.37 5.79
C LYS A 137 -26.47 -15.85 4.43
N GLU A 138 -27.30 -16.59 3.70
CA GLU A 138 -27.70 -16.28 2.31
C GLU A 138 -28.34 -14.90 2.12
N ASP A 139 -29.14 -14.42 3.07
CA ASP A 139 -29.91 -13.17 2.92
C ASP A 139 -29.41 -12.00 3.77
N GLU A 140 -28.26 -12.14 4.43
CA GLU A 140 -27.68 -11.09 5.26
C GLU A 140 -26.36 -10.56 4.65
N LEU A 141 -26.07 -9.28 4.94
CA LEU A 141 -24.75 -8.71 4.73
C LEU A 141 -23.76 -9.46 5.62
N TYR A 142 -22.62 -9.82 5.05
CA TYR A 142 -21.58 -10.50 5.79
C TYR A 142 -20.90 -9.53 6.77
N GLU A 143 -20.99 -9.84 8.05
CA GLU A 143 -20.24 -9.19 9.11
C GLU A 143 -19.17 -10.15 9.64
N PRO A 144 -17.87 -9.80 9.52
CA PRO A 144 -16.80 -10.66 10.02
C PRO A 144 -16.82 -10.70 11.55
N LYS A 145 -16.59 -11.89 12.13
CA LYS A 145 -16.29 -11.98 13.57
C LYS A 145 -14.93 -11.35 13.86
N GLU A 146 -13.96 -11.56 12.97
CA GLU A 146 -12.62 -10.99 13.06
C GLU A 146 -11.95 -10.97 11.67
N ILE A 147 -11.18 -9.91 11.41
CA ILE A 147 -10.34 -9.80 10.22
C ILE A 147 -8.96 -10.40 10.56
N LEU A 148 -8.60 -11.46 9.85
CA LEU A 148 -7.35 -12.19 10.08
C LEU A 148 -6.18 -11.59 9.29
N CYS A 149 -6.46 -11.01 8.12
CA CYS A 149 -5.43 -10.43 7.27
C CYS A 149 -6.03 -9.43 6.28
N VAL A 150 -5.37 -8.28 6.16
CA VAL A 150 -5.55 -7.39 5.01
C VAL A 150 -4.55 -7.82 3.94
N VAL A 151 -5.04 -8.15 2.75
CA VAL A 151 -4.20 -8.57 1.63
C VAL A 151 -3.34 -7.36 1.23
N PRO A 152 -2.01 -7.47 1.24
CA PRO A 152 -1.17 -6.34 0.88
C PRO A 152 -1.35 -5.96 -0.58
N GLU A 153 -1.13 -4.71 -0.94
CA GLU A 153 -1.11 -4.33 -2.35
C GLU A 153 0.09 -4.95 -3.08
N LEU A 154 -0.09 -5.25 -4.36
CA LEU A 154 1.01 -5.72 -5.21
C LEU A 154 1.99 -4.57 -5.42
N GLU A 155 3.21 -4.70 -4.91
CA GLU A 155 4.28 -3.75 -5.24
C GLU A 155 4.56 -3.84 -6.74
N THR A 156 4.36 -2.73 -7.43
CA THR A 156 4.71 -2.56 -8.84
C THR A 156 5.94 -1.69 -8.94
N GLU A 157 6.87 -2.12 -9.79
CA GLU A 157 8.08 -1.36 -10.10
C GLU A 157 7.92 -0.73 -11.48
N ALA A 158 8.03 0.60 -11.54
CA ALA A 158 8.03 1.36 -12.78
C ALA A 158 9.42 1.94 -13.03
N THR A 159 9.91 1.83 -14.27
CA THR A 159 11.14 2.48 -14.68
C THR A 159 10.81 3.71 -15.51
N PHE A 160 11.43 4.85 -15.20
CA PHE A 160 11.33 6.05 -16.02
C PHE A 160 12.68 6.73 -16.17
N THR A 161 12.78 7.61 -17.17
CA THR A 161 14.00 8.36 -17.47
C THR A 161 13.73 9.85 -17.41
N GLN A 162 14.68 10.62 -16.90
CA GLN A 162 14.64 12.08 -16.89
C GLN A 162 16.00 12.68 -17.18
N GLU A 163 16.01 13.90 -17.72
CA GLU A 163 17.22 14.71 -17.77
C GLU A 163 17.51 15.24 -16.36
N GLU A 164 18.76 15.13 -15.93
CA GLU A 164 19.17 15.50 -14.59
C GLU A 164 20.59 16.04 -14.58
N SER A 165 20.88 16.88 -13.59
CA SER A 165 22.20 17.41 -13.31
C SER A 165 22.67 16.95 -11.93
N LEU A 166 23.86 16.37 -11.86
CA LEU A 166 24.48 15.93 -10.62
C LEU A 166 25.77 16.73 -10.38
N ASP A 167 25.89 17.33 -9.19
CA ASP A 167 27.10 18.05 -8.79
C ASP A 167 27.96 17.16 -7.88
N GLY A 168 29.24 17.04 -8.21
CA GLY A 168 30.17 16.22 -7.44
C GLY A 168 31.57 16.16 -8.02
N ARG A 169 32.40 15.27 -7.47
CA ARG A 169 33.80 15.08 -7.88
C ARG A 169 34.05 13.67 -8.42
N LEU A 170 35.09 13.52 -9.23
CA LEU A 170 35.50 12.22 -9.79
C LEU A 170 36.58 11.58 -8.94
N THR A 171 36.36 10.33 -8.55
CA THR A 171 37.37 9.56 -7.82
C THR A 171 37.94 8.42 -8.65
N ARG A 172 37.10 7.52 -9.19
CA ARG A 172 37.61 6.29 -9.79
C ARG A 172 37.01 5.97 -11.15
N LEU A 173 37.88 5.56 -12.07
CA LEU A 173 37.52 4.84 -13.28
C LEU A 173 37.46 3.35 -12.96
N GLN A 174 36.28 2.74 -13.05
CA GLN A 174 36.14 1.29 -13.06
C GLN A 174 36.03 0.84 -14.52
N LYS A 175 37.08 0.20 -15.03
CA LYS A 175 37.01 -0.50 -16.32
C LYS A 175 36.08 -1.68 -16.15
N GLY A 176 34.89 -1.60 -16.74
CA GLY A 176 33.96 -2.73 -16.83
C GLY A 176 34.61 -3.90 -17.56
N ARG A 177 34.14 -5.13 -17.30
CA ARG A 177 34.50 -6.31 -18.11
C ARG A 177 33.85 -6.25 -19.50
N ASP A 178 32.86 -5.39 -19.67
CA ASP A 178 32.16 -5.05 -20.89
C ASP A 178 32.79 -3.82 -21.57
N LYS A 179 32.34 -3.50 -22.79
CA LYS A 179 32.85 -2.36 -23.58
C LYS A 179 32.44 -0.99 -23.02
N SER A 180 31.93 -0.91 -21.79
CA SER A 180 31.51 0.33 -21.15
C SER A 180 32.45 0.68 -19.99
N ASP A 181 33.07 1.86 -20.09
CA ASP A 181 33.87 2.41 -19.01
C ASP A 181 32.91 3.09 -18.01
N HIS A 182 32.97 2.68 -16.74
CA HIS A 182 32.15 3.27 -15.68
C HIS A 182 32.97 4.30 -14.90
N ILE A 183 32.40 5.47 -14.70
CA ILE A 183 32.98 6.50 -13.82
C ILE A 183 32.16 6.59 -12.54
N THR A 184 32.84 6.80 -11.41
CA THR A 184 32.19 7.04 -10.13
C THR A 184 32.20 8.53 -9.82
N ILE A 185 31.01 9.10 -9.64
CA ILE A 185 30.79 10.47 -9.15
C ILE A 185 30.56 10.38 -7.64
N ILE A 186 31.30 11.15 -6.85
CA ILE A 186 30.98 11.37 -5.44
C ILE A 186 30.23 12.69 -5.34
N LEU A 187 28.95 12.60 -4.98
CA LEU A 187 28.09 13.76 -4.77
C LEU A 187 28.53 14.55 -3.52
N ASN A 188 28.08 15.80 -3.42
CA ASN A 188 28.39 16.69 -2.29
C ASN A 188 27.94 16.12 -0.92
N ASN A 189 26.92 15.26 -0.91
CA ASN A 189 26.46 14.55 0.30
C ASN A 189 27.26 13.28 0.62
N GLY A 190 28.33 13.00 -0.13
CA GLY A 190 29.19 11.82 0.04
C GLY A 190 28.66 10.54 -0.62
N VAL A 191 27.49 10.56 -1.26
CA VAL A 191 26.93 9.40 -1.95
C VAL A 191 27.69 9.15 -3.25
N GLU A 192 28.05 7.89 -3.49
CA GLU A 192 28.69 7.46 -4.73
C GLU A 192 27.64 7.05 -5.78
N VAL A 193 27.76 7.59 -6.99
CA VAL A 193 26.92 7.28 -8.14
C VAL A 193 27.79 6.74 -9.26
N ALA A 194 27.46 5.54 -9.75
CA ALA A 194 28.07 4.97 -10.93
C ALA A 194 27.40 5.54 -12.19
N ALA A 195 28.22 6.04 -13.12
CA ALA A 195 27.76 6.69 -14.34
C ALA A 195 28.47 6.12 -15.58
N GLN A 196 27.80 6.22 -16.72
CA GLN A 196 28.31 5.85 -18.03
C GLN A 196 28.57 7.12 -18.84
N CYS A 197 29.66 7.14 -19.61
CA CYS A 197 29.96 8.24 -20.51
C CYS A 197 30.54 7.72 -21.83
N SER A 198 30.50 8.56 -22.87
CA SER A 198 31.19 8.26 -24.12
C SER A 198 32.72 8.28 -23.95
N LYS A 199 33.45 7.57 -24.81
CA LYS A 199 34.93 7.57 -24.79
C LYS A 199 35.53 8.97 -24.97
N LYS A 200 34.88 9.82 -25.78
CA LYS A 200 35.31 11.20 -25.99
C LYS A 200 35.18 12.01 -24.70
N LEU A 201 34.02 11.93 -24.04
CA LEU A 201 33.79 12.61 -22.77
C LEU A 201 34.74 12.10 -21.68
N LEU A 202 35.04 10.79 -21.69
CA LEU A 202 36.00 10.21 -20.75
C LEU A 202 37.43 10.80 -20.92
N GLN A 203 37.86 11.07 -22.16
CA GLN A 203 39.15 11.74 -22.41
C GLN A 203 39.15 13.17 -21.87
N GLU A 204 38.03 13.89 -22.03
CA GLU A 204 37.87 15.26 -21.52
C GLU A 204 37.78 15.31 -19.99
N LEU A 205 37.23 14.26 -19.36
CA LEU A 205 37.13 14.12 -17.89
C LEU A 205 38.44 13.64 -17.25
N HIS A 206 39.35 13.03 -18.02
CA HIS A 206 40.60 12.45 -17.52
C HIS A 206 41.43 13.40 -16.61
N PRO A 207 41.56 14.71 -16.90
CA PRO A 207 42.31 15.64 -16.06
C PRO A 207 41.70 15.88 -14.67
N TYR A 208 40.43 15.54 -14.45
CA TYR A 208 39.68 15.85 -13.23
C TYR A 208 39.56 14.66 -12.27
N PHE A 209 40.02 13.46 -12.65
CA PHE A 209 40.01 12.31 -11.75
C PHE A 209 40.95 12.48 -10.57
N ASN A 210 40.47 12.13 -9.37
CA ASN A 210 41.18 12.29 -8.10
C ASN A 210 41.58 13.74 -7.80
N THR A 211 40.87 14.70 -8.39
CA THR A 211 41.00 16.11 -8.02
C THR A 211 39.83 16.50 -7.12
N ASP A 212 40.03 17.51 -6.28
CA ASP A 212 38.95 18.08 -5.47
C ASP A 212 38.05 19.04 -6.26
N LYS A 213 38.25 19.16 -7.58
CA LYS A 213 37.43 20.01 -8.43
C LYS A 213 36.00 19.50 -8.48
N SER A 214 35.07 20.41 -8.17
CA SER A 214 33.64 20.15 -8.28
C SER A 214 33.19 20.32 -9.74
N LEU A 215 32.43 19.36 -10.23
CA LEU A 215 31.92 19.30 -11.59
C LEU A 215 30.40 19.13 -11.56
N ARG A 216 29.72 19.81 -12.47
CA ARG A 216 28.31 19.57 -12.78
C ARG A 216 28.21 18.62 -13.96
N PHE A 217 27.64 17.45 -13.76
CA PHE A 217 27.40 16.44 -14.79
C PHE A 217 25.96 16.54 -15.26
N GLU A 218 25.73 16.80 -16.54
CA GLU A 218 24.41 16.82 -17.16
C GLU A 218 24.20 15.53 -17.96
N GLY A 219 23.05 14.89 -17.75
CA GLY A 219 22.83 13.56 -18.30
C GLY A 219 21.39 13.08 -18.21
N VAL A 220 21.22 11.80 -18.51
CA VAL A 220 19.94 11.09 -18.40
C VAL A 220 20.01 10.09 -17.25
N ALA A 221 19.17 10.30 -16.26
CA ALA A 221 18.97 9.41 -15.13
C ALA A 221 17.82 8.45 -15.41
N THR A 222 18.01 7.18 -15.05
CA THR A 222 16.99 6.13 -15.08
C THR A 222 16.67 5.74 -13.66
N TYR A 223 15.42 5.91 -13.25
CA TYR A 223 14.94 5.59 -11.91
C TYR A 223 14.04 4.38 -11.92
N LEU A 224 14.13 3.61 -10.85
CA LEU A 224 13.13 2.63 -10.45
C LEU A 224 12.26 3.25 -9.36
N SER A 225 10.96 3.35 -9.63
CA SER A 225 9.94 3.78 -8.67
C SER A 225 9.17 2.58 -8.16
N LYS A 226 8.98 2.50 -6.84
CA LYS A 226 8.09 1.53 -6.21
C LYS A 226 6.77 2.21 -5.84
N SER A 227 5.65 1.69 -6.34
CA SER A 227 4.31 2.27 -6.18
C SER A 227 3.92 2.56 -4.73
N ASN A 228 4.27 1.67 -3.79
CA ASN A 228 3.73 1.75 -2.43
C ASN A 228 4.59 2.57 -1.46
N SER A 229 5.83 2.90 -1.82
CA SER A 229 6.77 3.61 -0.93
C SER A 229 7.27 4.94 -1.50
N TYR A 230 6.93 5.24 -2.76
CA TYR A 230 7.48 6.37 -3.52
C TYR A 230 9.01 6.45 -3.48
N GLN A 231 9.67 5.33 -3.20
CA GLN A 231 11.12 5.25 -3.15
C GLN A 231 11.67 5.22 -4.57
N LEU A 232 12.43 6.26 -4.92
CA LEU A 232 13.15 6.36 -6.17
C LEU A 232 14.56 5.81 -5.97
N THR A 233 14.92 4.81 -6.75
CA THR A 233 16.28 4.27 -6.79
C THR A 233 16.91 4.58 -8.13
N LEU A 234 18.03 5.32 -8.14
CA LEU A 234 18.81 5.56 -9.35
C LEU A 234 19.42 4.24 -9.84
N LYS A 235 18.99 3.77 -11.02
CA LYS A 235 19.49 2.53 -11.63
C LYS A 235 20.64 2.79 -12.58
N LYS A 236 20.56 3.89 -13.34
CA LYS A 236 21.52 4.20 -14.39
C LYS A 236 21.63 5.70 -14.54
N TYR A 237 22.85 6.19 -14.71
CA TYR A 237 23.11 7.57 -15.10
C TYR A 237 24.02 7.60 -16.33
N ILE A 238 23.63 8.33 -17.37
CA ILE A 238 24.41 8.51 -18.59
C ILE A 238 24.76 9.98 -18.73
N ILE A 239 26.04 10.30 -18.70
CA ILE A 239 26.54 11.66 -18.78
C ILE A 239 26.67 12.05 -20.25
N ASN A 240 26.05 13.17 -20.58
CA ASN A 240 26.11 13.77 -21.91
C ASN A 240 27.12 14.92 -21.97
N LYS A 241 27.22 15.69 -20.87
CA LYS A 241 28.04 16.89 -20.78
C LYS A 241 28.51 17.11 -19.34
N PHE A 242 29.59 17.86 -19.16
CA PHE A 242 30.00 18.34 -17.86
C PHE A 242 30.43 19.81 -17.90
N HIS A 243 30.36 20.45 -16.75
CA HIS A 243 30.83 21.80 -16.50
C HIS A 243 31.73 21.81 -15.28
N VAL A 244 32.85 22.52 -15.35
CA VAL A 244 33.67 22.78 -14.17
C VAL A 244 32.95 23.83 -13.33
N ILE A 245 32.68 23.52 -12.07
CA ILE A 245 32.17 24.51 -11.13
C ILE A 245 33.38 25.25 -10.60
N GLU A 246 33.47 26.53 -10.91
CA GLU A 246 34.52 27.39 -10.37
C GLU A 246 34.31 27.54 -8.86
N GLU A 247 35.38 27.41 -8.09
CA GLU A 247 35.37 27.75 -6.68
C GLU A 247 35.29 29.27 -6.58
N VAL A 248 34.07 29.78 -6.49
CA VAL A 248 33.81 31.18 -6.20
C VAL A 248 33.86 31.34 -4.69
N SER A 249 34.64 32.30 -4.20
CA SER A 249 34.63 32.63 -2.77
C SER A 249 33.24 33.11 -2.36
N LEU A 250 32.88 32.95 -1.07
CA LEU A 250 31.60 33.44 -0.57
C LEU A 250 31.44 34.95 -0.84
N GLU A 251 32.53 35.70 -0.73
CA GLU A 251 32.61 37.13 -1.00
C GLU A 251 32.30 37.45 -2.47
N GLU A 252 32.97 36.77 -3.41
CA GLU A 252 32.71 36.92 -4.84
C GLU A 252 31.29 36.47 -5.23
N TRP A 253 30.74 35.44 -4.57
CA TRP A 253 29.37 34.98 -4.82
C TRP A 253 28.35 36.00 -4.32
N ILE A 254 28.57 36.58 -3.13
CA ILE A 254 27.72 37.66 -2.58
C ILE A 254 27.78 38.87 -3.51
N ASP A 255 28.96 39.26 -3.97
CA ASP A 255 29.13 40.39 -4.87
C ASP A 255 28.48 40.14 -6.24
N ASP A 256 28.61 38.94 -6.81
CA ASP A 256 27.95 38.55 -8.07
C ASP A 256 26.42 38.49 -7.91
N PHE A 257 25.93 37.97 -6.78
CA PHE A 257 24.50 37.96 -6.44
C PHE A 257 23.94 39.37 -6.31
N ARG A 258 24.65 40.27 -5.62
CA ARG A 258 24.31 41.69 -5.51
C ARG A 258 24.30 42.39 -6.86
N ALA A 259 25.25 42.07 -7.73
CA ALA A 259 25.41 42.70 -9.03
C ALA A 259 24.36 42.26 -10.07
N LYS A 260 23.86 41.02 -9.97
CA LYS A 260 22.91 40.43 -10.94
C LYS A 260 21.44 40.53 -10.54
N GLY A 261 21.14 40.91 -9.30
CA GLY A 261 19.76 41.00 -8.80
C GLY A 261 19.02 42.25 -9.24
N ALA A 262 17.83 42.08 -9.83
CA ALA A 262 16.81 43.14 -9.93
C ALA A 262 16.15 43.48 -8.57
N SER A 263 16.75 43.03 -7.47
CA SER A 263 16.21 43.07 -6.11
C SER A 263 16.53 44.36 -5.35
N ASN A 264 17.17 45.35 -5.98
CA ASN A 264 17.71 46.57 -5.34
C ASN A 264 18.72 46.29 -4.20
N TRP A 265 19.22 45.07 -4.05
CA TRP A 265 20.23 44.75 -3.01
C TRP A 265 21.55 45.51 -3.19
N SER A 266 21.81 46.03 -4.38
CA SER A 266 22.94 46.92 -4.66
C SER A 266 22.78 48.32 -4.08
N THR A 267 21.57 48.73 -3.66
CA THR A 267 21.31 50.06 -3.07
C THR A 267 21.45 50.11 -1.55
N HIS A 268 21.67 48.95 -0.91
CA HIS A 268 21.84 48.87 0.54
C HIS A 268 23.32 48.69 0.89
N ASP A 269 23.78 49.46 1.88
CA ASP A 269 25.16 49.42 2.38
C ASP A 269 25.51 48.04 2.97
N ASP A 270 24.54 47.40 3.65
CA ASP A 270 24.64 46.03 4.16
C ASP A 270 23.30 45.28 3.97
N PRO A 271 23.11 44.61 2.81
CA PRO A 271 21.87 43.91 2.48
C PRO A 271 21.61 42.69 3.38
N ILE A 272 22.66 42.08 3.93
CA ILE A 272 22.56 40.89 4.79
C ILE A 272 21.98 41.30 6.14
N ALA A 273 22.45 42.41 6.72
CA ALA A 273 21.90 42.96 7.95
C ALA A 273 20.43 43.36 7.83
N GLU A 274 20.02 43.91 6.68
CA GLU A 274 18.60 44.21 6.42
C GLU A 274 17.73 42.96 6.30
N TRP A 275 18.16 41.96 5.53
CA TRP A 275 17.42 40.71 5.39
C TRP A 275 17.27 39.95 6.71
N LEU A 276 18.27 40.03 7.59
CA LEU A 276 18.19 39.47 8.94
C LEU A 276 17.20 40.23 9.85
N LYS A 277 17.03 41.55 9.67
CA LYS A 277 16.00 42.33 10.38
C LYS A 277 14.59 41.93 9.94
N GLU A 278 14.36 41.78 8.63
CA GLU A 278 13.04 41.40 8.10
C GLU A 278 12.55 40.01 8.56
N ARG A 279 13.47 39.13 8.97
CA ARG A 279 13.16 37.78 9.49
C ARG A 279 12.92 37.73 10.99
N GLN A 280 13.16 38.84 11.70
CA GLN A 280 12.92 38.94 13.14
C GLN A 280 11.56 39.57 13.48
N ASP A 281 10.81 40.02 12.47
CA ASP A 281 9.38 40.35 12.55
C ASP A 281 8.50 39.14 12.17
#